data_AF-A0AAD9HLD3-F1
#
_entry.id   AF-A0AAD9HLD3-F1
#
_cell.length_a   1.000
_cell.length_b   1.000
_cell.length_c   1.000
_cell.angle_alpha   90.00
_cell.angle_beta   90.00
_cell.angle_gamma   90.00
#
_symmetry.space_group_name_H-M   'P 1'
#
loop_
_entity.id
_entity.type
_entity.pdbx_description
1 polymer ?
#
loop_
_entity_poly.entity_id
_entity_poly.type
_entity_poly.pdbx_seq_one_letter_code
_entity_poly.pdbx_strand_id
1 'polypeptide(L)'
;MRTEVYKNIWYMSKKSVAYAKSAEEGSSDSVVFGCFPPDPLACDRNTFAVAKGSRQHNYVMICPRYFEKTSTNYQEAFKAWVDRRNDIVVGGAVLLHEMLHLRTVVGWDWHATDLGISADEDVTLVDFQKIKNADNYAMFAMEVKTNPKRAKLQVDMTSSKAKSKMARKLLGMRI
;
A
#
# COMPACT_ATOMS: atom_id res chain seq x y z
N MET A 1 8.91 -10.90 -16.67
CA MET A 1 8.81 -10.48 -15.25
C MET A 1 7.45 -9.85 -14.91
N ARG A 2 6.98 -8.77 -15.58
CA ARG A 2 5.63 -8.19 -15.33
C ARG A 2 4.46 -9.18 -15.45
N THR A 3 4.54 -10.14 -16.36
CA THR A 3 3.50 -11.15 -16.61
C THR A 3 3.33 -12.15 -15.47
N GLU A 4 4.35 -12.38 -14.64
CA GLU A 4 4.27 -13.38 -13.57
C GLU A 4 3.51 -12.87 -12.35
N VAL A 5 3.72 -11.60 -11.96
CA VAL A 5 2.98 -10.96 -10.87
C VAL A 5 1.48 -10.89 -11.18
N TYR A 6 1.11 -10.46 -12.40
CA TYR A 6 -0.29 -10.44 -12.82
C TYR A 6 -0.90 -11.84 -12.91
N LYS A 7 -0.14 -12.84 -13.39
CA LYS A 7 -0.61 -14.23 -13.41
C LYS A 7 -0.84 -14.76 -11.98
N ASN A 8 0.07 -14.51 -11.06
CA ASN A 8 -0.06 -14.99 -9.67
C ASN A 8 -1.27 -14.38 -8.98
N ILE A 9 -1.49 -13.07 -9.10
CA ILE A 9 -2.69 -12.39 -8.58
C ILE A 9 -3.97 -12.96 -9.22
N TRP A 10 -3.96 -13.19 -10.54
CA TRP A 10 -5.10 -13.76 -11.28
C TRP A 10 -5.40 -15.22 -10.94
N TYR A 11 -4.37 -16.03 -10.64
CA TYR A 11 -4.55 -17.41 -10.21
C TYR A 11 -5.01 -17.51 -8.75
N MET A 12 -4.54 -16.62 -7.88
CA MET A 12 -5.06 -16.48 -6.51
C MET A 12 -6.54 -16.07 -6.53
N SER A 13 -6.96 -15.17 -7.43
CA SER A 13 -8.37 -14.75 -7.53
C SER A 13 -9.32 -15.81 -8.11
N LYS A 14 -8.79 -16.87 -8.75
CA LYS A 14 -9.58 -17.98 -9.31
C LYS A 14 -9.94 -19.06 -8.29
N LYS A 15 -9.31 -19.05 -7.12
CA LYS A 15 -9.61 -19.95 -6.00
C LYS A 15 -9.57 -19.18 -4.69
N SER A 16 -10.64 -18.42 -4.40
CA SER A 16 -10.95 -18.09 -3.00
C SER A 16 -11.65 -19.30 -2.38
N VAL A 17 -10.89 -20.15 -1.70
CA VAL A 17 -11.52 -21.10 -0.77
C VAL A 17 -11.84 -20.30 0.47
N ALA A 18 -13.14 -20.16 0.79
CA ALA A 18 -13.54 -19.60 2.07
C ALA A 18 -12.99 -20.52 3.16
N TYR A 19 -11.95 -20.07 3.84
CA TYR A 19 -11.28 -20.81 4.88
C TYR A 19 -11.12 -19.91 6.08
N ALA A 20 -11.75 -20.30 7.19
CA ALA A 20 -11.62 -19.62 8.46
C ALA A 20 -10.48 -20.28 9.24
N LYS A 21 -9.45 -19.50 9.54
CA LYS A 21 -8.38 -19.85 10.46
C LYS A 21 -8.28 -18.74 11.50
N SER A 22 -7.77 -19.08 12.68
CA SER A 22 -7.32 -18.03 13.58
C SER A 22 -6.15 -17.25 12.94
N ALA A 23 -5.97 -15.98 13.31
CA ALA A 23 -4.84 -15.19 12.82
C ALA A 23 -3.48 -15.87 13.14
N GLU A 24 -3.44 -16.64 14.23
CA GLU A 24 -2.26 -17.39 14.69
C GLU A 24 -1.95 -18.62 13.83
N GLU A 25 -2.94 -19.17 13.11
CA GLU A 25 -2.82 -20.35 12.25
C GLU A 25 -2.42 -20.02 10.80
N GLY A 26 -2.21 -18.74 10.48
CA GLY A 26 -1.80 -18.30 9.14
C GLY A 26 -0.50 -18.96 8.70
N SER A 27 -0.52 -19.63 7.55
CA SER A 27 0.62 -20.33 6.96
C SER A 27 1.25 -19.52 5.81
N SER A 28 2.42 -19.93 5.32
CA SER A 28 3.15 -19.19 4.26
C SER A 28 2.43 -19.08 2.91
N ASP A 29 1.37 -19.86 2.70
CA ASP A 29 0.57 -19.96 1.47
C ASP A 29 -0.76 -19.22 1.54
N SER A 30 -1.10 -18.60 2.68
CA SER A 30 -2.35 -17.86 2.87
C SER A 30 -2.14 -16.57 3.66
N VAL A 31 -2.96 -15.56 3.39
CA VAL A 31 -3.06 -14.36 4.24
C VAL A 31 -4.41 -14.39 4.92
N VAL A 32 -4.41 -14.37 6.25
CA VAL A 32 -5.64 -14.32 7.04
C VAL A 32 -6.02 -12.85 7.29
N PHE A 33 -7.27 -12.49 7.00
CA PHE A 33 -7.83 -11.19 7.39
C PHE A 33 -8.74 -11.37 8.60
N GLY A 34 -8.50 -10.60 9.65
CA GLY A 34 -9.31 -10.64 10.87
C GLY A 34 -9.68 -9.24 11.37
N CYS A 35 -10.66 -9.17 12.28
CA CYS A 35 -11.09 -7.91 12.93
C CYS A 35 -10.90 -7.91 14.46
N PHE A 36 -10.48 -9.03 15.05
CA PHE A 36 -10.19 -9.14 16.48
C PHE A 36 -8.71 -9.46 16.67
N PRO A 37 -7.89 -8.51 17.14
CA PRO A 37 -6.46 -8.76 17.24
C PRO A 37 -6.19 -9.78 18.35
N PRO A 38 -5.25 -10.72 18.14
CA PRO A 38 -4.71 -11.53 19.24
C PRO A 38 -4.06 -10.65 20.31
N ASP A 39 -3.56 -9.48 19.90
CA ASP A 39 -2.97 -8.45 20.76
C ASP A 39 -3.88 -7.21 20.84
N PRO A 40 -4.56 -6.95 21.96
CA PRO A 40 -5.48 -5.83 22.12
C PRO A 40 -4.80 -4.45 21.98
N LEU A 41 -3.46 -4.36 22.00
CA LEU A 41 -2.73 -3.11 21.82
C LEU A 41 -2.38 -2.79 20.35
N ALA A 42 -2.60 -3.73 19.42
CA ALA A 42 -2.23 -3.53 18.01
C ALA A 42 -3.11 -2.49 17.29
N CYS A 43 -4.35 -2.31 17.73
CA CYS A 43 -5.27 -1.34 17.14
C CYS A 43 -5.47 -0.14 18.06
N ASP A 44 -4.69 0.91 17.87
CA ASP A 44 -4.94 2.20 18.54
C ASP A 44 -6.01 3.03 17.80
N ARG A 45 -6.30 4.24 18.30
CA ARG A 45 -7.35 5.12 17.72
C ARG A 45 -7.00 5.68 16.33
N ASN A 46 -5.75 5.59 15.90
CA ASN A 46 -5.21 6.11 14.66
C ASN A 46 -4.81 5.01 13.67
N THR A 47 -4.66 3.77 14.12
CA THR A 47 -4.35 2.61 13.26
C THR A 47 -5.55 2.18 12.43
N PHE A 48 -5.39 2.07 11.10
CA PHE A 48 -6.42 1.51 10.22
C PHE A 48 -6.33 -0.01 10.13
N ALA A 49 -5.13 -0.56 10.02
CA ALA A 49 -4.87 -1.98 9.99
C ALA A 49 -3.45 -2.28 10.48
N VAL A 50 -3.15 -3.56 10.73
CA VAL A 50 -1.81 -4.04 11.10
C VAL A 50 -1.52 -5.35 10.42
N ALA A 51 -0.41 -5.41 9.67
CA ALA A 51 0.14 -6.63 9.12
C ALA A 51 1.20 -7.26 10.04
N LYS A 52 1.15 -8.58 10.18
CA LYS A 52 2.24 -9.36 10.77
C LYS A 52 2.61 -10.51 9.86
N GLY A 53 3.82 -10.40 9.28
CA GLY A 53 4.41 -11.40 8.40
C GLY A 53 5.63 -12.06 9.04
N SER A 54 5.53 -13.34 9.36
CA SER A 54 6.60 -14.21 9.82
C SER A 54 6.45 -15.60 9.20
N ARG A 55 7.39 -16.52 9.46
CA ARG A 55 7.27 -17.92 8.99
C ARG A 55 6.05 -18.65 9.56
N GLN A 56 5.53 -18.20 10.71
CA GLN A 56 4.46 -18.88 11.46
C GLN A 56 3.16 -18.08 11.55
N HIS A 57 3.18 -16.81 11.15
CA HIS A 57 2.02 -15.92 11.20
C HIS A 57 2.01 -15.06 9.95
N ASN A 58 0.90 -15.06 9.24
CA ASN A 58 0.74 -14.26 8.05
C ASN A 58 -0.68 -13.72 7.99
N TYR A 59 -0.89 -12.55 8.59
CA TYR A 59 -2.21 -11.96 8.72
C TYR A 59 -2.20 -10.45 8.56
N VAL A 60 -3.38 -9.92 8.22
CA VAL A 60 -3.73 -8.50 8.30
C VAL A 60 -4.90 -8.37 9.27
N MET A 61 -4.72 -7.57 10.32
CA MET A 61 -5.78 -7.19 11.24
C MET A 61 -6.38 -5.87 10.78
N ILE A 62 -7.69 -5.83 10.60
CA ILE A 62 -8.44 -4.63 10.23
C ILE A 62 -8.97 -4.01 11.52
N CYS A 63 -8.51 -2.79 11.85
CA CYS A 63 -8.89 -2.09 13.07
C CYS A 63 -10.24 -1.35 12.90
N PRO A 64 -10.94 -1.00 13.99
CA PRO A 64 -12.23 -0.30 13.91
C PRO A 64 -12.20 0.98 13.07
N ARG A 65 -11.11 1.76 13.17
CA ARG A 65 -10.91 2.99 12.40
C ARG A 65 -11.02 2.78 10.89
N TYR A 66 -10.63 1.60 10.38
CA TYR A 66 -10.81 1.26 8.96
C TYR A 66 -12.25 1.44 8.52
N PHE A 67 -13.19 0.88 9.28
CA PHE A 67 -14.61 0.92 8.97
C PHE A 67 -15.21 2.32 9.19
N GLU A 68 -14.66 3.10 10.12
CA GLU A 68 -15.16 4.43 10.47
C GLU A 68 -14.67 5.54 9.56
N LYS A 69 -13.42 5.44 9.07
CA LYS A 69 -12.68 6.57 8.47
C LYS A 69 -12.20 6.31 7.05
N THR A 70 -12.19 5.08 6.55
CA THR A 70 -11.89 4.86 5.13
C THR A 70 -13.10 5.18 4.26
N SER A 71 -12.83 5.79 3.10
CA SER A 71 -13.86 6.03 2.09
C SER A 71 -14.11 4.77 1.26
N THR A 72 -15.39 4.46 1.06
CA THR A 72 -15.85 3.49 0.05
C THR A 72 -16.18 4.17 -1.28
N ASN A 73 -16.20 5.51 -1.32
CA ASN A 73 -16.42 6.29 -2.54
C ASN A 73 -15.10 6.57 -3.26
N TYR A 74 -14.62 5.56 -3.99
CA TYR A 74 -13.36 5.65 -4.74
C TYR A 74 -13.38 6.75 -5.81
N GLN A 75 -14.53 7.05 -6.41
CA GLN A 75 -14.62 8.10 -7.43
C GLN A 75 -14.30 9.48 -6.86
N GLU A 76 -14.82 9.77 -5.67
CA GLU A 76 -14.53 11.02 -4.95
C GLU A 76 -13.06 11.08 -4.52
N ALA A 77 -12.52 9.98 -3.97
CA ALA A 77 -11.12 9.90 -3.58
C ALA A 77 -10.19 10.14 -4.78
N PHE A 78 -10.50 9.53 -5.93
CA PHE A 78 -9.74 9.74 -7.17
C PHE A 78 -9.81 11.18 -7.66
N LYS A 79 -10.99 11.81 -7.60
CA LYS A 79 -11.14 13.22 -7.97
C LYS A 79 -10.34 14.12 -7.03
N ALA A 80 -10.43 13.92 -5.73
CA ALA A 80 -9.69 14.70 -4.73
C ALA A 80 -8.17 14.58 -4.91
N TRP A 81 -7.68 13.38 -5.24
CA TRP A 81 -6.28 13.13 -5.55
C TRP A 81 -5.82 13.90 -6.80
N VAL A 82 -6.60 13.88 -7.88
CA VAL A 82 -6.27 14.60 -9.12
C VAL A 82 -6.29 16.11 -8.91
N ASP A 83 -7.33 16.62 -8.26
CA ASP A 83 -7.57 18.05 -8.16
C ASP A 83 -6.64 18.74 -7.14
N ARG A 84 -6.35 18.06 -6.02
CA ARG A 84 -5.72 18.71 -4.85
C ARG A 84 -4.58 17.91 -4.23
N ARG A 85 -4.25 16.72 -4.76
CA ARG A 85 -3.35 15.77 -4.09
C ARG A 85 -3.77 15.47 -2.66
N ASN A 86 -5.07 15.54 -2.39
CA ASN A 86 -5.61 15.26 -1.09
C ASN A 86 -5.77 13.75 -0.93
N ASP A 87 -5.18 13.20 0.12
CA ASP A 87 -5.19 11.77 0.39
C ASP A 87 -6.45 11.39 1.18
N ILE A 88 -7.57 11.26 0.45
CA ILE A 88 -8.75 10.61 1.01
C ILE A 88 -8.41 9.13 1.15
N VAL A 89 -8.19 8.70 2.39
CA VAL A 89 -7.85 7.31 2.71
C VAL A 89 -8.98 6.38 2.25
N VAL A 90 -8.68 5.48 1.32
CA VAL A 90 -9.61 4.45 0.83
C VAL A 90 -9.21 3.08 1.35
N GLY A 91 -10.19 2.22 1.62
CA GLY A 91 -9.92 0.91 2.24
C GLY A 91 -8.95 0.05 1.44
N GLY A 92 -9.07 0.06 0.11
CA GLY A 92 -8.16 -0.69 -0.77
C GLY A 92 -6.71 -0.19 -0.74
N ALA A 93 -6.49 1.10 -0.46
CA ALA A 93 -5.13 1.64 -0.29
C ALA A 93 -4.52 1.17 1.03
N VAL A 94 -5.30 1.17 2.12
CA VAL A 94 -4.87 0.60 3.41
C VAL A 94 -4.52 -0.88 3.26
N LEU A 95 -5.38 -1.69 2.62
CA LEU A 95 -5.07 -3.12 2.45
C LEU A 95 -3.84 -3.35 1.56
N LEU A 96 -3.63 -2.51 0.54
CA LEU A 96 -2.42 -2.58 -0.29
C LEU A 96 -1.16 -2.23 0.51
N HIS A 97 -1.22 -1.21 1.36
CA HIS A 97 -0.16 -0.85 2.29
C HIS A 97 0.22 -2.04 3.18
N GLU A 98 -0.76 -2.65 3.87
CA GLU A 98 -0.52 -3.76 4.78
C GLU A 98 0.10 -4.98 4.09
N MET A 99 -0.33 -5.27 2.86
CA MET A 99 0.20 -6.39 2.07
C MET A 99 1.69 -6.26 1.77
N LEU A 100 2.25 -5.05 1.76
CA LEU A 100 3.67 -4.82 1.49
C LEU A 100 4.57 -5.14 2.69
N HIS A 101 4.02 -5.17 3.91
CA HIS A 101 4.75 -5.65 5.08
C HIS A 101 4.88 -7.17 5.11
N LEU A 102 3.99 -7.88 4.40
CA LEU A 102 3.95 -9.34 4.40
C LEU A 102 5.01 -9.91 3.43
N ARG A 103 6.15 -10.33 3.99
CA ARG A 103 7.25 -10.98 3.24
C ARG A 103 6.83 -12.20 2.43
N THR A 104 5.79 -12.91 2.84
CA THR A 104 5.19 -14.05 2.13
C THR A 104 4.48 -13.62 0.84
N VAL A 105 3.97 -12.39 0.79
CA VAL A 105 3.26 -11.82 -0.37
C VAL A 105 4.24 -11.22 -1.36
N VAL A 106 5.18 -10.40 -0.89
CA VAL A 106 6.06 -9.60 -1.77
C VAL A 106 7.50 -10.11 -1.85
N GLY A 107 7.89 -11.04 -0.99
CA GLY A 107 9.27 -11.55 -0.90
C GLY A 107 10.19 -10.67 -0.04
N TRP A 108 11.37 -11.20 0.28
CA TRP A 108 12.34 -10.55 1.18
C TRP A 108 12.86 -9.22 0.63
N ASP A 109 13.10 -9.14 -0.67
CA ASP A 109 13.72 -7.97 -1.28
C ASP A 109 12.74 -6.81 -1.46
N TRP A 110 11.43 -7.08 -1.41
CA TRP A 110 10.39 -6.09 -1.69
C TRP A 110 9.51 -5.77 -0.49
N HIS A 111 9.72 -6.41 0.66
CA HIS A 111 9.00 -6.02 1.87
C HIS A 111 9.32 -4.57 2.23
N ALA A 112 8.26 -3.85 2.61
CA ALA A 112 8.29 -2.45 2.99
C ALA A 112 8.07 -2.30 4.50
N THR A 113 8.35 -1.10 4.99
CA THR A 113 8.16 -0.62 6.36
C THR A 113 7.49 0.75 6.31
N ASP A 114 7.12 1.30 7.47
CA ASP A 114 6.57 2.66 7.56
C ASP A 114 7.71 3.64 7.83
N LEU A 115 8.10 4.38 6.80
CA LEU A 115 9.23 5.33 6.85
C LEU A 115 8.79 6.79 6.86
N GLY A 116 7.57 7.08 6.42
CA GLY A 116 6.92 8.38 6.55
C GLY A 116 5.57 8.24 7.25
N ILE A 117 5.08 9.35 7.78
CA ILE A 117 3.81 9.41 8.54
C ILE A 117 2.76 10.22 7.75
N SER A 118 3.13 10.75 6.58
CA SER A 118 2.23 11.49 5.69
C SER A 118 2.71 11.51 4.23
N ALA A 119 1.78 11.74 3.30
CA ALA A 119 2.05 11.87 1.88
C ALA A 119 3.15 12.91 1.54
N ASP A 120 3.21 14.02 2.28
CA ASP A 120 4.24 15.05 2.08
C ASP A 120 5.64 14.55 2.52
N GLU A 121 5.71 13.79 3.61
CA GLU A 121 6.95 13.16 4.06
C GLU A 121 7.39 12.08 3.06
N ASP A 122 6.45 11.23 2.61
CA ASP A 122 6.70 10.11 1.70
C ASP A 122 7.30 10.53 0.35
N VAL A 123 6.87 11.67 -0.20
CA VAL A 123 7.44 12.18 -1.45
C VAL A 123 8.84 12.78 -1.26
N THR A 124 9.22 13.13 -0.03
CA THR A 124 10.52 13.71 0.29
C THR A 124 11.58 12.66 0.66
N LEU A 125 11.16 11.43 0.96
CA LEU A 125 12.05 10.29 1.15
C LEU A 125 13.03 10.13 -0.02
N VAL A 126 14.23 9.66 0.28
CA VAL A 126 15.21 9.35 -0.78
C VAL A 126 14.80 8.08 -1.54
N ASP A 127 15.29 7.89 -2.75
CA ASP A 127 14.79 6.86 -3.68
C ASP A 127 14.77 5.45 -3.07
N PHE A 128 15.82 5.05 -2.32
CA PHE A 128 15.87 3.74 -1.67
C PHE A 128 14.85 3.60 -0.52
N GLN A 129 14.50 4.70 0.14
CA GLN A 129 13.47 4.69 1.18
C GLN A 129 12.07 4.62 0.58
N LYS A 130 11.82 5.32 -0.54
CA LYS A 130 10.53 5.27 -1.24
C LYS A 130 10.14 3.87 -1.67
N ILE A 131 11.09 3.08 -2.18
CA ILE A 131 10.83 1.69 -2.56
C ILE A 131 10.71 0.75 -1.34
N LYS A 132 11.04 1.23 -0.15
CA LYS A 132 10.91 0.51 1.13
C LYS A 132 9.79 1.05 2.01
N ASN A 133 9.01 2.00 1.52
CA ASN A 133 7.91 2.61 2.26
C ASN A 133 6.56 2.12 1.73
N ALA A 134 5.71 1.56 2.59
CA ALA A 134 4.45 0.95 2.16
C ALA A 134 3.48 1.99 1.55
N ASP A 135 3.37 3.18 2.16
CA ASP A 135 2.50 4.26 1.67
C ASP A 135 2.86 4.74 0.27
N ASN A 136 4.15 4.76 -0.10
CA ASN A 136 4.56 5.15 -1.45
C ASN A 136 3.96 4.25 -2.53
N TYR A 137 3.73 2.96 -2.26
CA TYR A 137 3.08 2.05 -3.21
C TYR A 137 1.57 2.30 -3.29
N ALA A 138 0.92 2.58 -2.15
CA ALA A 138 -0.49 2.94 -2.12
C ALA A 138 -0.74 4.24 -2.92
N MET A 139 0.07 5.27 -2.68
CA MET A 139 0.06 6.52 -3.45
C MET A 139 0.37 6.30 -4.93
N PHE A 140 1.32 5.42 -5.26
CA PHE A 140 1.64 5.09 -6.65
C PHE A 140 0.46 4.40 -7.35
N ALA A 141 -0.22 3.47 -6.69
CA ALA A 141 -1.42 2.82 -7.23
C ALA A 141 -2.55 3.83 -7.48
N MET A 142 -2.73 4.79 -6.57
CA MET A 142 -3.66 5.91 -6.75
C MET A 142 -3.27 6.75 -7.98
N GLU A 143 -2.04 7.22 -8.08
CA GLU A 143 -1.59 8.04 -9.23
C GLU A 143 -1.72 7.28 -10.56
N VAL A 144 -1.38 5.98 -10.61
CA VAL A 144 -1.55 5.15 -11.81
C VAL A 144 -3.01 5.06 -12.23
N LYS A 145 -3.90 4.87 -11.27
CA LYS A 145 -5.35 4.74 -11.52
C LYS A 145 -5.96 6.06 -11.98
N THR A 146 -5.57 7.18 -11.39
CA THR A 146 -6.18 8.48 -11.64
C THR A 146 -5.51 9.27 -12.75
N ASN A 147 -4.24 8.97 -13.07
CA ASN A 147 -3.46 9.69 -14.06
C ASN A 147 -2.78 8.75 -15.08
N PRO A 148 -3.57 8.01 -15.87
CA PRO A 148 -3.05 6.99 -16.79
C PRO A 148 -2.16 7.57 -17.89
N LYS A 149 -2.25 8.87 -18.18
CA LYS A 149 -1.36 9.55 -19.13
C LYS A 149 0.05 9.70 -18.57
N ARG A 150 0.19 10.19 -17.34
CA ARG A 150 1.49 10.34 -16.69
C ARG A 150 2.09 9.02 -16.24
N ALA A 151 1.25 8.07 -15.84
CA ALA A 151 1.67 6.71 -15.45
C ALA A 151 2.42 5.95 -16.57
N LYS A 152 2.23 6.33 -17.84
CA LYS A 152 2.93 5.74 -18.99
C LYS A 152 4.28 6.40 -19.29
N LEU A 153 4.58 7.53 -18.66
CA LEU A 153 5.84 8.24 -18.89
C LEU A 153 6.98 7.47 -18.24
N GLN A 154 8.09 7.36 -18.97
CA GLN A 154 9.31 6.77 -18.44
C GLN A 154 10.19 7.85 -17.82
N VAL A 155 10.87 7.50 -16.73
CA VAL A 155 11.88 8.38 -16.13
C VAL A 155 13.13 8.31 -16.98
N ASP A 156 13.64 9.45 -17.43
CA ASP A 156 14.96 9.53 -18.04
C ASP A 156 16.02 9.24 -16.98
N MET A 157 16.58 8.03 -17.03
CA MET A 157 17.58 7.56 -16.08
C MET A 157 18.95 8.20 -16.28
N THR A 158 19.16 8.90 -17.40
CA THR A 158 20.42 9.55 -17.78
C THR A 158 20.45 11.05 -17.48
N SER A 159 19.33 11.63 -17.08
CA SER A 159 19.23 13.05 -16.75
C SER A 159 20.08 13.42 -15.53
N SER A 160 20.91 14.45 -15.65
CA SER A 160 21.77 14.99 -14.58
C SER A 160 21.02 15.88 -13.57
N LYS A 161 19.75 16.19 -13.81
CA LYS A 161 18.92 17.02 -12.93
C LYS A 161 18.41 16.20 -11.75
N ALA A 162 18.45 16.77 -10.54
CA ALA A 162 17.94 16.14 -9.32
C ALA A 162 16.48 15.67 -9.50
N LYS A 163 16.29 14.34 -9.51
CA LYS A 163 15.01 13.67 -9.79
C LYS A 163 13.90 14.12 -8.82
N SER A 164 14.25 14.39 -7.57
CA SER A 164 13.36 14.93 -6.53
C SER A 164 12.77 16.29 -6.89
N LYS A 165 13.57 17.19 -7.51
CA LYS A 165 13.12 18.52 -7.95
C LYS A 165 12.12 18.42 -9.12
N MET A 166 12.31 17.45 -10.02
CA MET A 166 11.35 17.18 -11.09
C MET A 166 10.06 16.58 -10.54
N ALA A 167 10.15 15.62 -9.62
CA ALA A 167 8.98 14.99 -9.01
C ALA A 167 8.11 16.03 -8.30
N ARG A 168 8.68 16.91 -7.46
CA ARG A 168 7.94 18.00 -6.79
C ARG A 168 7.23 18.92 -7.78
N LYS A 169 7.91 19.32 -8.87
CA LYS A 169 7.34 20.17 -9.93
C LYS A 169 6.20 19.48 -10.69
N LEU A 170 6.34 18.20 -11.01
CA LEU A 170 5.33 17.43 -11.74
C LEU A 170 4.11 17.13 -10.87
N LEU A 171 4.31 16.93 -9.57
CA LEU A 171 3.24 16.61 -8.62
C LEU A 171 2.46 17.84 -8.16
N GLY A 172 2.89 19.06 -8.49
CA GLY A 172 2.19 20.30 -8.13
C GLY A 172 2.25 20.64 -6.64
N MET A 173 3.23 20.09 -5.92
CA MET A 173 3.40 20.28 -4.48
C MET A 173 4.06 21.62 -4.21
N ARG A 174 3.63 22.33 -3.15
CA ARG A 174 4.21 23.63 -2.78
C ARG A 174 5.71 23.49 -2.51
N ILE A 175 6.49 24.43 -3.05
CA ILE A 175 7.94 24.57 -2.81
C ILE A 175 8.14 25.26 -1.47
#